data_AF-A0A559PQ55-F1
#
_entry.id   AF-A0A559PQ55-F1
#
_cell.length_a   1.000
_cell.length_b   1.000
_cell.length_c   1.000
_cell.angle_alpha   90.00
_cell.angle_beta   90.00
_cell.angle_gamma   90.00
#
_symmetry.space_group_name_H-M   'P 1'
#
loop_
_entity.id
_entity.type
_entity.pdbx_description
1 polymer ?
#
loop_
_entity_poly.entity_id
_entity_poly.type
_entity_poly.pdbx_seq_one_letter_code
_entity_poly.pdbx_strand_id
1 'polypeptide(L)'
;MKLVIQLLLWIVIIFLGYMVFNAVYEPIKFNKVKEKRYAKVIDRLKDIRAAQLAHQEITGSFEKDFDKLVRFIDTAEYTLTQRRDSTVLDEEYKKTYGVDQYKDIVIVDTLGTASVKDSLFKNSTRYKDMMKVPVDGVDAQFTMDAGTILKNEIKIPVFEAKVAKKVVLFDQDKDLIMTENQVVSVDDVNGPFISVGSMTEVSTSGNGFDNYGGDKDNY
;
A
#
# COMPACT_ATOMS: atom_id res chain seq x y z
N MET A 1 -27.04 -54.38 27.74
CA MET A 1 -27.60 -53.41 26.77
C MET A 1 -27.51 -51.96 27.26
N LYS A 2 -27.95 -51.62 28.49
CA LYS A 2 -27.87 -50.24 29.04
C LYS A 2 -26.45 -49.65 29.09
N LEU A 3 -25.45 -50.44 29.51
CA LEU A 3 -24.05 -49.99 29.61
C LEU A 3 -23.41 -49.64 28.27
N VAL A 4 -23.68 -50.43 27.22
CA VAL A 4 -23.09 -50.20 25.88
C VAL A 4 -23.63 -48.91 25.26
N ILE A 5 -24.93 -48.66 25.40
CA ILE A 5 -25.58 -47.42 24.93
C ILE A 5 -25.05 -46.21 25.70
N GLN A 6 -24.85 -46.33 27.01
CA GLN A 6 -24.30 -45.26 27.84
C GLN A 6 -22.85 -44.93 27.44
N LEU A 7 -22.02 -45.94 27.18
CA LEU A 7 -20.63 -45.77 26.74
C LEU A 7 -20.55 -45.11 25.34
N LEU A 8 -21.40 -45.54 24.42
CA LEU A 8 -21.52 -44.93 23.09
C LEU A 8 -21.96 -43.46 23.20
N LEU A 9 -22.94 -43.18 24.06
CA LEU A 9 -23.43 -41.82 24.30
C LEU A 9 -22.32 -40.92 24.88
N TRP A 10 -21.48 -41.44 25.78
CA TRP A 10 -20.31 -40.71 26.26
C TRP A 10 -19.29 -40.39 25.16
N ILE A 11 -19.02 -41.33 24.26
CA ILE A 11 -18.16 -41.09 23.09
C ILE A 11 -18.74 -39.98 22.21
N VAL A 12 -20.06 -40.02 21.96
CA VAL A 12 -20.75 -38.98 21.19
C VAL A 12 -20.67 -37.62 21.89
N ILE A 13 -20.85 -37.56 23.21
CA ILE A 13 -20.74 -36.31 23.98
C ILE A 13 -19.33 -35.72 23.89
N ILE A 14 -18.29 -36.54 24.03
CA ILE A 14 -16.89 -36.09 23.89
C ILE A 14 -16.62 -35.58 22.48
N PHE A 15 -17.11 -36.30 21.46
CA PHE A 15 -16.98 -35.91 20.06
C PHE A 15 -17.69 -34.58 19.77
N LEU A 16 -18.92 -34.40 20.25
CA LEU A 16 -19.67 -33.15 20.10
C LEU A 16 -18.99 -32.00 20.86
N GLY A 17 -18.47 -32.25 22.06
CA GLY A 17 -17.72 -31.26 22.83
C GLY A 17 -16.46 -30.79 22.10
N TYR A 18 -15.73 -31.71 21.47
CA TYR A 18 -14.58 -31.37 20.62
C TYR A 18 -14.99 -30.54 19.40
N MET A 19 -16.09 -30.90 18.73
CA MET A 19 -16.59 -30.17 17.56
C MET A 19 -16.98 -28.72 17.90
N VAL A 20 -17.66 -28.51 19.03
CA VAL A 20 -18.01 -27.16 19.51
C VAL A 20 -16.75 -26.35 19.85
N PHE A 21 -15.78 -26.96 20.53
CA PHE A 21 -14.52 -26.28 20.82
C PHE A 21 -13.77 -25.89 19.55
N ASN A 22 -13.65 -26.81 18.58
CA ASN A 22 -12.95 -26.55 17.33
C ASN A 22 -13.64 -25.44 16.53
N ALA A 23 -14.98 -25.44 16.47
CA ALA A 23 -15.77 -24.43 15.76
C ALA A 23 -15.52 -23.00 16.27
N VAL A 24 -15.23 -22.82 17.57
CA VAL A 24 -14.90 -21.50 18.15
C VAL A 24 -13.41 -21.19 18.03
N TYR A 25 -12.55 -22.19 18.20
CA TYR A 25 -11.11 -22.00 18.21
C TYR A 25 -10.53 -21.71 16.81
N GLU A 26 -11.11 -22.31 15.78
CA GLU A 26 -10.65 -22.20 14.40
C GLU A 26 -10.72 -20.77 13.83
N PRO A 27 -11.84 -20.02 13.95
CA PRO A 27 -11.89 -18.60 13.58
C PRO A 27 -10.90 -17.73 14.34
N ILE A 28 -10.65 -18.01 15.62
CA ILE A 28 -9.69 -17.24 16.44
C ILE A 28 -8.27 -17.45 15.93
N LYS A 29 -7.91 -18.69 15.61
CA LYS A 29 -6.60 -19.02 15.03
C LYS A 29 -6.43 -18.39 13.65
N PHE A 30 -7.48 -18.43 12.83
CA PHE A 30 -7.51 -17.79 11.52
C PHE A 30 -7.23 -16.29 11.62
N ASN A 31 -7.95 -15.57 12.49
CA ASN A 31 -7.74 -14.13 12.67
C ASN A 31 -6.33 -13.77 13.11
N LYS A 32 -5.72 -14.55 14.02
CA LYS A 32 -4.32 -14.35 14.44
C LYS A 32 -3.33 -14.54 13.29
N VAL A 33 -3.54 -15.56 12.45
CA VAL A 33 -2.69 -15.79 11.27
C VAL A 33 -2.91 -14.69 10.22
N LYS A 34 -4.17 -14.28 10.03
CA LYS A 34 -4.57 -13.19 9.13
C LYS A 34 -3.83 -11.91 9.49
N GLU A 35 -3.99 -11.42 10.72
CA GLU A 35 -3.34 -10.18 11.18
C GLU A 35 -1.83 -10.20 10.98
N LYS A 36 -1.17 -11.28 11.36
CA LYS A 36 0.28 -11.41 11.23
C LYS A 36 0.75 -11.39 9.77
N ARG A 37 0.01 -12.04 8.86
CA ARG A 37 0.38 -12.09 7.44
C ARG A 37 0.00 -10.81 6.70
N TYR A 38 -1.17 -10.25 7.00
CA TYR A 38 -1.64 -9.00 6.41
C TYR A 38 -0.70 -7.86 6.76
N ALA A 39 -0.25 -7.74 8.02
CA ALA A 39 0.74 -6.73 8.41
C ALA A 39 2.01 -6.78 7.53
N LYS A 40 2.58 -7.98 7.30
CA LYS A 40 3.76 -8.14 6.44
C LYS A 40 3.50 -7.74 4.99
N VAL A 41 2.34 -8.14 4.45
CA VAL A 41 1.94 -7.84 3.06
C VAL A 41 1.69 -6.34 2.89
N ILE A 42 1.03 -5.72 3.85
CA ILE A 42 0.71 -4.29 3.87
C ILE A 42 2.00 -3.47 3.97
N ASP A 43 2.97 -3.87 4.80
CA ASP A 43 4.29 -3.21 4.82
C ASP A 43 4.97 -3.23 3.46
N ARG A 44 4.88 -4.34 2.71
CA ARG A 44 5.40 -4.40 1.33
C ARG A 44 4.61 -3.53 0.36
N LEU A 45 3.28 -3.47 0.49
CA LEU A 45 2.46 -2.58 -0.33
C LEU A 45 2.76 -1.10 -0.04
N LYS A 46 3.10 -0.75 1.21
CA LYS A 46 3.58 0.60 1.57
C LYS A 46 4.94 0.91 0.93
N ASP A 47 5.87 -0.04 0.96
CA ASP A 47 7.17 0.09 0.28
C ASP A 47 6.95 0.38 -1.22
N ILE A 48 6.02 -0.35 -1.87
CA ILE A 48 5.64 -0.14 -3.29
C ILE A 48 4.98 1.22 -3.49
N ARG A 49 4.04 1.62 -2.62
CA ARG A 49 3.38 2.94 -2.66
C ARG A 49 4.40 4.07 -2.61
N ALA A 50 5.34 4.01 -1.67
CA ALA A 50 6.37 5.03 -1.51
C ALA A 50 7.27 5.13 -2.76
N ALA A 51 7.67 3.99 -3.33
CA ALA A 51 8.44 3.96 -4.56
C ALA A 51 7.67 4.55 -5.76
N GLN A 52 6.38 4.23 -5.88
CA GLN A 52 5.52 4.76 -6.94
C GLN A 52 5.30 6.27 -6.81
N LEU A 53 5.07 6.77 -5.60
CA LEU A 53 4.94 8.21 -5.35
C LEU A 53 6.24 8.96 -5.69
N ALA A 54 7.39 8.41 -5.33
CA ALA A 54 8.69 8.96 -5.71
C ALA A 54 8.89 9.01 -7.24
N HIS A 55 8.47 7.94 -7.93
CA HIS A 55 8.52 7.89 -9.39
C HIS A 55 7.60 8.94 -10.03
N GLN A 56 6.40 9.14 -9.47
CA GLN A 56 5.48 10.18 -9.91
C GLN A 56 6.05 11.59 -9.68
N GLU A 57 6.70 11.83 -8.55
CA GLU A 57 7.28 13.15 -8.22
C GLU A 57 8.40 13.54 -9.19
N ILE A 58 9.24 12.59 -9.60
CA ILE A 58 10.41 12.85 -10.45
C ILE A 58 10.06 12.75 -11.94
N THR A 59 9.33 11.71 -12.36
CA THR A 59 9.04 11.43 -13.78
C THR A 59 7.67 11.97 -14.22
N GLY A 60 6.78 12.33 -13.29
CA GLY A 60 5.42 12.82 -13.58
C GLY A 60 4.41 11.72 -13.91
N SER A 61 4.79 10.43 -13.82
CA SER A 61 3.92 9.28 -14.11
C SER A 61 4.22 8.12 -13.17
N PHE A 62 3.34 7.12 -13.10
CA PHE A 62 3.59 5.87 -12.36
C PHE A 62 4.18 4.80 -13.27
N GLU A 63 4.95 3.88 -12.70
CA GLU A 63 5.59 2.79 -13.44
C GLU A 63 4.74 1.51 -13.37
N LYS A 64 4.61 0.79 -14.49
CA LYS A 64 3.86 -0.46 -14.58
C LYS A 64 4.72 -1.68 -14.25
N ASP A 65 6.03 -1.60 -14.49
CA ASP A 65 6.96 -2.72 -14.39
C ASP A 65 7.80 -2.64 -13.10
N PHE A 66 7.77 -3.72 -12.32
CA PHE A 66 8.57 -3.83 -11.09
C PHE A 66 10.07 -3.72 -11.33
N ASP A 67 10.59 -4.32 -12.41
CA ASP A 67 12.03 -4.30 -12.67
C ASP A 67 12.51 -2.87 -12.97
N LYS A 68 11.68 -2.09 -13.66
CA LYS A 68 11.96 -0.67 -13.93
C LYS A 68 11.82 0.17 -12.68
N LEU A 69 10.83 -0.10 -11.83
CA LEU A 69 10.66 0.57 -10.56
C LEU A 69 11.87 0.34 -9.63
N VAL A 70 12.37 -0.91 -9.56
CA VAL A 70 13.57 -1.24 -8.77
C VAL A 70 14.82 -0.55 -9.33
N ARG A 71 15.00 -0.53 -10.65
CA ARG A 71 16.10 0.20 -11.29
C ARG A 71 16.02 1.70 -11.02
N PHE A 72 14.81 2.26 -11.10
CA PHE A 72 14.58 3.66 -10.78
C PHE A 72 15.02 3.99 -9.36
N ILE A 73 14.65 3.18 -8.37
CA ILE A 73 15.08 3.39 -6.98
C ILE A 73 16.61 3.36 -6.84
N ASP A 74 17.29 2.48 -7.58
CA ASP A 74 18.75 2.37 -7.56
C ASP A 74 19.46 3.57 -8.23
N THR A 75 18.85 4.19 -9.25
CA THR A 75 19.50 5.25 -10.05
C THR A 75 19.00 6.66 -9.77
N ALA A 76 17.79 6.82 -9.23
CA ALA A 76 17.13 8.11 -9.15
C ALA A 76 17.61 8.92 -7.94
N GLU A 77 17.68 10.23 -8.16
CA GLU A 77 17.98 11.23 -7.15
C GLU A 77 16.87 12.29 -7.14
N TYR A 78 16.45 12.68 -5.94
CA TYR A 78 15.62 13.85 -5.70
C TYR A 78 16.43 15.12 -5.89
N THR A 79 15.95 16.04 -6.71
CA THR A 79 16.45 17.42 -6.73
C THR A 79 15.81 18.21 -5.60
N LEU A 80 16.59 18.58 -4.59
CA LEU A 80 16.12 19.41 -3.48
C LEU A 80 15.97 20.85 -3.96
N THR A 81 14.75 21.32 -4.15
CA THR A 81 14.48 22.70 -4.56
C THR A 81 13.98 23.55 -3.40
N GLN A 82 14.51 24.75 -3.25
CA GLN A 82 14.03 25.75 -2.32
C GLN A 82 13.29 26.85 -3.06
N ARG A 83 12.04 27.09 -2.66
CA ARG A 83 11.28 28.25 -3.10
C ARG A 83 11.55 29.42 -2.14
N ARG A 84 12.03 30.54 -2.65
CA ARG A 84 12.16 31.80 -1.91
C ARG A 84 11.40 32.90 -2.64
N ASP A 85 10.50 33.55 -1.92
CA ASP A 85 9.83 34.75 -2.40
C ASP A 85 10.79 35.93 -2.26
N SER A 86 11.01 36.66 -3.36
CA SER A 86 11.87 37.83 -3.42
C SER A 86 11.14 38.96 -4.12
N THR A 87 11.28 40.16 -3.59
CA THR A 87 10.68 41.36 -4.17
C THR A 87 11.75 42.09 -4.97
N VAL A 88 11.53 42.27 -6.28
CA VAL A 88 12.47 42.93 -7.20
C VAL A 88 11.83 44.19 -7.78
N LEU A 89 12.64 45.24 -7.96
CA LEU A 89 12.19 46.50 -8.56
C LEU A 89 11.82 46.26 -10.03
N ASP A 90 10.64 46.72 -10.42
CA ASP A 90 10.14 46.60 -11.78
C ASP A 90 10.75 47.68 -12.67
N GLU A 91 11.92 47.37 -13.25
CA GLU A 91 12.67 48.31 -14.08
C GLU A 91 11.88 48.81 -15.31
N GLU A 92 10.98 47.98 -15.85
CA GLU A 92 10.17 48.30 -17.03
C GLU A 92 9.07 49.32 -16.70
N TYR A 93 8.44 49.17 -15.54
CA TYR A 93 7.42 50.09 -15.04
C TYR A 93 8.05 51.42 -14.58
N LYS A 94 9.21 51.35 -13.93
CA LYS A 94 9.99 52.53 -13.55
C LYS A 94 10.42 53.35 -14.76
N LYS A 95 10.85 52.70 -15.85
CA LYS A 95 11.24 53.38 -17.10
C LYS A 95 10.04 54.04 -17.80
N THR A 96 8.85 53.47 -17.66
CA THR A 96 7.63 53.95 -18.34
C THR A 96 6.93 55.06 -17.56
N TYR A 97 6.83 54.94 -16.23
CA TYR A 97 6.01 55.81 -15.38
C TYR A 97 6.82 56.65 -14.38
N GLY A 98 8.13 56.40 -14.23
CA GLY A 98 9.00 57.16 -13.33
C GLY A 98 8.76 56.92 -11.83
N VAL A 99 7.92 55.94 -11.47
CA VAL A 99 7.60 55.59 -10.08
C VAL A 99 8.19 54.23 -9.74
N ASP A 100 8.77 54.10 -8.54
CA ASP A 100 9.27 52.83 -8.04
C ASP A 100 8.09 51.90 -7.74
N GLN A 101 7.97 50.82 -8.53
CA GLN A 101 7.06 49.71 -8.29
C GLN A 101 7.88 48.44 -8.09
N TYR A 102 7.48 47.61 -7.13
CA TYR A 102 8.14 46.35 -6.84
C TYR A 102 7.23 45.18 -7.24
N LYS A 103 7.82 44.16 -7.86
CA LYS A 103 7.17 42.90 -8.24
C LYS A 103 7.67 41.79 -7.33
N ASP A 104 6.74 40.99 -6.83
CA ASP A 104 7.08 39.76 -6.12
C ASP A 104 7.38 38.67 -7.16
N ILE A 105 8.60 38.15 -7.10
CA ILE A 105 9.06 37.03 -7.91
C ILE A 105 9.32 35.82 -7.01
N VAL A 106 9.04 34.66 -7.57
CA VAL A 106 9.30 33.38 -6.91
C VAL A 106 10.57 32.81 -7.52
N ILE A 107 11.65 32.77 -6.75
CA ILE A 107 12.91 32.15 -7.18
C ILE A 107 12.93 30.72 -6.66
N VAL A 108 13.14 29.77 -7.56
CA VAL A 108 13.33 28.35 -7.22
C VAL A 108 14.82 28.05 -7.41
N ASP A 109 15.52 27.81 -6.31
CA ASP A 109 16.94 27.44 -6.30
C ASP A 109 17.10 25.94 -6.02
N THR A 110 18.14 25.31 -6.57
CA THR A 110 18.38 23.86 -6.40
C THR A 110 19.51 23.66 -5.38
N LEU A 111 19.17 23.20 -4.18
CA LEU A 111 20.10 23.03 -3.06
C LEU A 111 21.03 21.81 -3.19
N GLY A 112 20.68 20.86 -4.06
CA GLY A 112 21.48 19.66 -4.31
C GLY A 112 20.63 18.46 -4.74
N THR A 113 21.24 17.27 -4.77
CA THR A 113 20.55 16.02 -5.05
C THR A 113 20.65 15.04 -3.86
N ALA A 114 19.60 14.25 -3.63
CA ALA A 114 19.56 13.21 -2.61
C ALA A 114 19.02 11.90 -3.20
N SER A 115 19.69 10.77 -2.97
CA SER A 115 19.28 9.50 -3.57
C SER A 115 17.93 9.01 -3.05
N VAL A 116 17.04 8.57 -3.95
CA VAL A 116 15.70 8.07 -3.62
C VAL A 116 15.79 6.86 -2.69
N LYS A 117 16.74 5.97 -2.96
CA LYS A 117 17.06 4.81 -2.14
C LYS A 117 17.32 5.17 -0.67
N ASP A 118 18.17 6.15 -0.43
CA ASP A 118 18.59 6.52 0.92
C ASP A 118 17.46 7.23 1.68
N SER A 119 16.63 7.99 0.96
CA SER A 119 15.44 8.64 1.52
C SER A 119 14.38 7.63 1.96
N LEU A 120 13.99 6.70 1.06
CA LEU A 120 12.88 5.78 1.30
C LEU A 120 13.29 4.52 2.07
N PHE A 121 14.44 3.94 1.75
CA PHE A 121 14.86 2.64 2.25
C PHE A 121 16.09 2.72 3.17
N LYS A 122 16.71 3.89 3.33
CA LYS A 122 17.93 4.08 4.12
C LYS A 122 18.97 3.04 3.67
N ASN A 123 19.49 2.24 4.61
CA ASN A 123 20.47 1.19 4.34
C ASN A 123 19.86 -0.18 3.98
N SER A 124 18.55 -0.26 3.77
CA SER A 124 17.84 -1.53 3.55
C SER A 124 17.77 -1.90 2.07
N THR A 125 18.00 -3.17 1.75
CA THR A 125 17.84 -3.72 0.39
C THR A 125 16.45 -4.30 0.12
N ARG A 126 15.48 -4.06 1.03
CA ARG A 126 14.12 -4.60 0.95
C ARG A 126 13.38 -4.27 -0.36
N TYR A 127 13.73 -3.16 -0.99
CA TYR A 127 13.13 -2.75 -2.25
C TYR A 127 13.37 -3.76 -3.39
N LYS A 128 14.45 -4.54 -3.36
CA LYS A 128 14.75 -5.54 -4.40
C LYS A 128 13.77 -6.72 -4.39
N ASP A 129 13.25 -7.07 -3.21
CA ASP A 129 12.31 -8.17 -3.02
C ASP A 129 10.86 -7.67 -2.88
N MET A 130 10.59 -6.39 -3.15
CA MET A 130 9.24 -5.82 -3.00
C MET A 130 8.21 -6.48 -3.91
N MET A 131 8.65 -7.04 -5.03
CA MET A 131 7.80 -7.77 -5.98
C MET A 131 7.21 -9.04 -5.37
N LYS A 132 7.89 -9.65 -4.40
CA LYS A 132 7.51 -10.95 -3.82
C LYS A 132 6.62 -10.77 -2.59
N VAL A 133 5.59 -11.61 -2.51
CA VAL A 133 4.69 -11.65 -1.36
C VAL A 133 5.45 -12.27 -0.17
N PRO A 134 5.54 -11.60 0.99
CA PRO A 134 6.36 -12.04 2.13
C PRO A 134 5.66 -13.12 2.97
N VAL A 135 5.24 -14.20 2.33
CA VAL A 135 4.52 -15.33 2.95
C VAL A 135 5.32 -16.61 2.72
N ASP A 136 5.70 -17.26 3.82
CA ASP A 136 6.47 -18.50 3.79
C ASP A 136 5.66 -19.63 3.12
N GLY A 137 6.24 -20.28 2.10
CA GLY A 137 5.61 -21.39 1.38
C GLY A 137 4.84 -21.02 0.11
N VAL A 138 4.82 -19.74 -0.27
CA VAL A 138 4.20 -19.29 -1.52
C VAL A 138 5.19 -18.45 -2.32
N ASP A 139 5.47 -18.88 -3.56
CA ASP A 139 6.18 -18.06 -4.54
C ASP A 139 5.16 -17.28 -5.38
N ALA A 140 4.61 -16.22 -4.78
CA ALA A 140 3.67 -15.32 -5.44
C ALA A 140 4.23 -13.91 -5.49
N GLN A 141 3.84 -13.18 -6.54
CA GLN A 141 4.24 -11.81 -6.78
C GLN A 141 3.03 -10.89 -6.70
N PHE A 142 3.27 -9.64 -6.33
CA PHE A 142 2.25 -8.60 -6.44
C PHE A 142 1.94 -8.33 -7.90
N THR A 143 0.67 -8.10 -8.21
CA THR A 143 0.25 -7.61 -9.53
C THR A 143 0.22 -6.09 -9.47
N MET A 144 0.85 -5.42 -10.42
CA MET A 144 0.89 -3.97 -10.50
C MET A 144 0.45 -3.50 -11.89
N ASP A 145 -0.31 -2.41 -11.92
CA ASP A 145 -0.65 -1.68 -13.13
C ASP A 145 -0.58 -0.18 -12.83
N ALA A 146 -0.35 0.60 -13.88
CA ALA A 146 -0.29 2.04 -13.83
C ALA A 146 -0.92 2.62 -15.09
N GLY A 147 -1.52 3.81 -15.00
CA GLY A 147 -2.21 4.42 -16.11
C GLY A 147 -2.55 5.87 -15.86
N THR A 148 -3.47 6.40 -16.64
CA THR A 148 -3.97 7.76 -16.49
C THR A 148 -5.48 7.76 -16.58
N ILE A 149 -6.16 8.38 -15.62
CA ILE A 149 -7.60 8.61 -15.64
C ILE A 149 -7.84 10.04 -16.11
N LEU A 150 -8.87 10.22 -16.93
CA LEU A 150 -9.30 11.53 -17.39
C LEU A 150 -10.48 11.99 -16.52
N LYS A 151 -10.26 13.00 -15.69
CA LYS A 151 -11.29 13.56 -14.81
C LYS A 151 -11.39 15.06 -15.06
N ASN A 152 -12.56 15.53 -15.48
CA ASN A 152 -12.81 16.93 -15.83
C ASN A 152 -11.75 17.49 -16.81
N GLU A 153 -11.44 16.74 -17.87
CA GLU A 153 -10.42 17.06 -18.89
C GLU A 153 -8.95 17.08 -18.40
N ILE A 154 -8.72 16.86 -17.10
CA ILE A 154 -7.38 16.73 -16.52
C ILE A 154 -6.97 15.25 -16.55
N LYS A 155 -5.78 14.99 -17.11
CA LYS A 155 -5.15 13.66 -17.07
C LYS A 155 -4.43 13.49 -15.74
N ILE A 156 -4.91 12.56 -14.93
CA ILE A 156 -4.33 12.27 -13.61
C ILE A 156 -3.70 10.88 -13.67
N PRO A 157 -2.39 10.74 -13.42
CA PRO A 157 -1.75 9.43 -13.36
C PRO A 157 -2.30 8.65 -12.15
N VAL A 158 -2.46 7.34 -12.31
CA VAL A 158 -2.91 6.42 -11.27
C VAL A 158 -2.11 5.13 -11.31
N PHE A 159 -2.12 4.39 -10.21
CA PHE A 159 -1.55 3.05 -10.12
C PHE A 159 -2.39 2.17 -9.22
N GLU A 160 -2.28 0.87 -9.41
CA GLU A 160 -2.83 -0.15 -8.53
C GLU A 160 -1.80 -1.25 -8.35
N ALA A 161 -1.47 -1.58 -7.10
CA ALA A 161 -0.76 -2.80 -6.76
C ALA A 161 -1.65 -3.67 -5.87
N LYS A 162 -1.79 -4.95 -6.19
CA LYS A 162 -2.71 -5.87 -5.51
C LYS A 162 -2.19 -7.30 -5.37
N VAL A 163 -2.71 -7.99 -4.36
CA VAL A 163 -2.52 -9.42 -4.13
C VAL A 163 -3.82 -10.06 -3.66
N ALA A 164 -4.11 -11.28 -4.09
CA ALA A 164 -5.30 -12.00 -3.65
C ALA A 164 -5.16 -12.49 -2.20
N LYS A 165 -6.17 -12.27 -1.36
CA LYS A 165 -6.20 -12.76 0.03
C LYS A 165 -6.02 -14.27 0.12
N LYS A 166 -6.58 -15.01 -0.84
CA LYS A 166 -6.42 -16.46 -0.99
C LYS A 166 -4.95 -16.90 -1.10
N VAL A 167 -4.09 -16.08 -1.71
CA VAL A 167 -2.65 -16.35 -1.85
C VAL A 167 -1.95 -16.14 -0.50
N VAL A 168 -2.35 -15.10 0.24
CA VAL A 168 -1.80 -14.77 1.56
C VAL A 168 -2.19 -15.81 2.63
N LEU A 169 -3.41 -16.33 2.53
CA LEU A 169 -4.01 -17.29 3.47
C LEU A 169 -4.12 -18.71 2.89
N PHE A 170 -3.20 -19.09 2.00
CA PHE A 170 -3.28 -20.33 1.21
C PHE A 170 -3.44 -21.64 2.00
N ASP A 171 -2.98 -21.68 3.25
CA ASP A 171 -3.00 -22.83 4.15
C ASP A 171 -4.17 -22.82 5.15
N GLN A 172 -5.03 -21.80 5.07
CA GLN A 172 -6.20 -21.68 5.94
C GLN A 172 -7.44 -22.34 5.34
N ASP A 173 -8.47 -22.52 6.17
CA ASP A 173 -9.73 -23.11 5.76
C ASP A 173 -10.39 -22.30 4.63
N LYS A 174 -10.91 -23.01 3.62
CA LYS A 174 -11.45 -22.40 2.40
C LYS A 174 -12.75 -21.65 2.67
N ASP A 175 -13.57 -22.12 3.61
CA ASP A 175 -14.84 -21.49 3.95
C ASP A 175 -14.57 -20.16 4.65
N LEU A 176 -13.59 -20.13 5.56
CA LEU A 176 -13.14 -18.89 6.21
C LEU A 176 -12.56 -17.89 5.20
N ILE A 177 -11.77 -18.34 4.22
CA ILE A 177 -11.26 -17.48 3.14
C ILE A 177 -12.42 -16.94 2.28
N MET A 178 -13.43 -17.76 1.99
CA MET A 178 -14.61 -17.31 1.23
C MET A 178 -15.40 -16.24 1.98
N THR A 179 -15.64 -16.44 3.28
CA THR A 179 -16.28 -15.42 4.13
C THR A 179 -15.45 -14.14 4.15
N GLU A 180 -14.14 -14.25 4.35
CA GLU A 180 -13.20 -13.13 4.39
C GLU A 180 -13.13 -12.34 3.07
N ASN A 181 -13.29 -13.01 1.92
CA ASN A 181 -13.35 -12.35 0.61
C ASN A 181 -14.63 -11.53 0.39
N GLN A 182 -15.68 -11.81 1.17
CA GLN A 182 -16.97 -11.12 1.12
C GLN A 182 -17.12 -10.07 2.22
N VAL A 183 -16.12 -9.93 3.10
CA VAL A 183 -16.14 -8.91 4.16
C VAL A 183 -16.17 -7.52 3.53
N VAL A 184 -17.13 -6.73 4.00
CA VAL A 184 -17.25 -5.30 3.77
C VAL A 184 -17.27 -4.65 5.15
N SER A 185 -16.13 -4.13 5.58
CA SER A 185 -15.92 -3.48 6.87
C SER A 185 -15.18 -2.16 6.69
N VAL A 186 -15.39 -1.23 7.62
CA VAL A 186 -14.55 -0.03 7.71
C VAL A 186 -13.17 -0.40 8.26
N ASP A 187 -13.15 -1.43 9.11
CA ASP A 187 -11.97 -1.82 9.88
C ASP A 187 -11.12 -2.92 9.23
N ASP A 188 -11.54 -3.49 8.10
CA ASP A 188 -10.80 -4.59 7.49
C ASP A 188 -10.56 -4.36 5.99
N VAL A 189 -9.69 -5.17 5.41
CA VAL A 189 -9.41 -5.16 3.98
C VAL A 189 -10.66 -5.58 3.24
N ASN A 190 -11.23 -4.71 2.42
CA ASN A 190 -12.46 -5.02 1.70
C ASN A 190 -12.21 -5.84 0.43
N GLY A 191 -13.09 -6.80 0.19
CA GLY A 191 -13.09 -7.63 -1.01
C GLY A 191 -12.01 -8.72 -1.03
N PRO A 192 -11.77 -9.36 -2.19
CA PRO A 192 -10.88 -10.52 -2.30
C PRO A 192 -9.39 -10.17 -2.45
N PHE A 193 -9.06 -8.89 -2.57
CA PHE A 193 -7.70 -8.42 -2.80
C PHE A 193 -7.24 -7.47 -1.69
N ILE A 194 -5.96 -7.54 -1.33
CA ILE A 194 -5.26 -6.50 -0.58
C ILE A 194 -4.58 -5.62 -1.62
N SER A 195 -4.92 -4.34 -1.69
CA SER A 195 -4.50 -3.42 -2.73
C SER A 195 -4.12 -2.05 -2.20
N VAL A 196 -3.25 -1.37 -2.96
CA VAL A 196 -2.90 0.03 -2.77
C VAL A 196 -3.04 0.77 -4.08
N GLY A 197 -3.65 1.94 -4.00
CA GLY A 197 -4.05 2.71 -5.16
C GLY A 197 -5.29 2.16 -5.87
N SER A 198 -5.70 2.82 -6.95
CA SER A 198 -6.83 2.43 -7.78
C SER A 198 -6.62 2.84 -9.23
N MET A 199 -7.01 1.97 -10.17
CA MET A 199 -7.04 2.30 -11.60
C MET A 199 -8.34 2.99 -12.04
N THR A 200 -9.36 3.01 -11.18
CA THR A 200 -10.69 3.60 -11.48
C THR A 200 -10.92 4.92 -10.77
N GLU A 201 -10.24 5.13 -9.64
CA GLU A 201 -10.35 6.33 -8.83
C GLU A 201 -8.99 6.97 -8.62
N VAL A 202 -8.98 8.29 -8.41
CA VAL A 202 -7.77 9.02 -8.05
C VAL A 202 -7.52 8.81 -6.56
N SER A 203 -6.92 7.65 -6.24
CA SER A 203 -6.53 7.28 -4.89
C SER A 203 -5.19 6.57 -4.93
N THR A 204 -4.32 6.91 -3.98
CA THR A 204 -3.06 6.20 -3.71
C THR A 204 -3.11 5.46 -2.37
N SER A 205 -4.27 5.44 -1.72
CA SER A 205 -4.48 4.84 -0.40
C SER A 205 -4.60 3.32 -0.48
N GLY A 206 -4.24 2.65 0.61
CA GLY A 206 -4.41 1.20 0.77
C GLY A 206 -5.79 0.83 1.29
N ASN A 207 -6.31 -0.34 0.92
CA ASN A 207 -7.58 -0.82 1.45
C ASN A 207 -7.41 -1.44 2.85
N GLY A 208 -7.92 -0.78 3.90
CA GLY A 208 -7.89 -1.31 5.26
C GLY A 208 -6.49 -1.34 5.89
N PHE A 209 -5.58 -0.45 5.49
CA PHE A 209 -4.20 -0.43 6.03
C PHE A 209 -4.16 -0.01 7.51
N ASP A 210 -5.10 0.83 7.94
CA ASP A 210 -5.11 1.50 9.26
C ASP A 210 -5.03 0.52 10.44
N ASN A 211 -5.64 -0.66 10.31
CA ASN A 211 -5.73 -1.63 11.42
C ASN A 211 -4.58 -2.66 11.45
N TYR A 212 -3.73 -2.68 10.43
CA TYR A 212 -2.60 -3.62 10.34
C TYR A 212 -1.26 -2.88 10.42
N GLY A 213 -1.23 -1.79 11.19
CA GLY A 213 -0.05 -0.94 11.38
C GLY A 213 0.09 0.14 10.31
N GLY A 214 -0.97 0.46 9.56
CA GLY A 214 -1.04 1.69 8.77
C GLY A 214 -0.71 2.88 9.67
N ASP A 215 0.27 3.68 9.27
CA ASP A 215 0.34 5.03 9.82
C ASP A 215 -1.02 5.64 9.52
N LYS A 216 -1.71 6.13 10.56
CA LYS A 216 -2.84 7.01 10.38
C LYS A 216 -2.25 8.23 9.67
N ASP A 217 -2.31 8.23 8.34
CA ASP A 217 -1.79 9.31 7.51
C ASP A 217 -2.41 10.60 8.07
N ASN A 218 -1.60 11.39 8.79
CA ASN A 218 -2.03 12.64 9.40
C ASN A 218 -2.36 13.59 8.25
N TYR A 219 -3.60 14.07 8.27
CA TYR A 219 -4.09 15.20 7.47
C TYR A 219 -3.14 16.39 7.48
#